data_AF-A0A916HGX8-F1
#
_entry.id   AF-A0A916HGX8-F1
#
_cell.length_a   1.000
_cell.length_b   1.000
_cell.length_c   1.000
_cell.angle_alpha   90.00
_cell.angle_beta   90.00
_cell.angle_gamma   90.00
#
_symmetry.space_group_name_H-M   'P 1'
#
loop_
_entity.id
_entity.type
_entity.pdbx_description
1 polymer ?
#
loop_
_entity_poly.entity_id
_entity_poly.type
_entity_poly.pdbx_seq_one_letter_code
_entity_poly.pdbx_strand_id
1 'polypeptide(L)'
;MDTAFAIPAARTDLFSGITSARDAHAGSERELFAATLARARGTNGSPQVRARDAAEQLIANSLVAPVLKSLRESNGAAAPFAPGPGERTFRAMMDDMVAQRMVKSTHWSLVDSVARRVLRNVGQAPEGPPCS
;
A
#
# COMPACT_ATOMS: atom_id res chain seq x y z
N MET A 1 41.72 -56.37 3.11
CA MET A 1 42.32 -55.12 3.61
C MET A 1 41.52 -53.98 3.01
N ASP A 2 40.23 -53.84 3.35
CA ASP A 2 39.72 -53.35 4.63
C ASP A 2 40.30 -51.98 4.99
N THR A 3 39.51 -50.93 4.79
CA THR A 3 38.95 -50.15 5.89
C THR A 3 37.96 -49.12 5.35
N ALA A 4 36.71 -49.28 5.77
CA ALA A 4 35.66 -48.29 5.70
C ALA A 4 36.00 -47.10 6.62
N PHE A 5 35.82 -45.87 6.13
CA PHE A 5 35.67 -44.70 6.99
C PHE A 5 34.24 -44.20 6.87
N ALA A 6 33.40 -44.70 7.78
CA ALA A 6 32.06 -44.21 8.01
C ALA A 6 32.14 -42.85 8.72
N ILE A 7 31.67 -41.78 8.08
CA ILE A 7 31.42 -40.49 8.72
C ILE A 7 29.97 -40.51 9.20
N PRO A 8 29.69 -40.44 10.52
CA PRO A 8 28.31 -40.37 10.99
C PRO A 8 27.68 -39.02 10.65
N ALA A 9 26.55 -39.08 9.95
CA ALA A 9 25.58 -38.00 9.84
C ALA A 9 24.89 -37.80 11.19
N ALA A 10 25.11 -36.66 11.85
CA ALA A 10 24.19 -36.08 12.83
C ALA A 10 24.74 -34.74 13.35
N ARG A 11 24.25 -33.63 12.79
CA ARG A 11 24.10 -32.38 13.56
C ARG A 11 23.07 -31.48 12.89
N THR A 12 21.85 -31.96 12.86
CA THR A 12 20.67 -31.14 12.56
C THR A 12 20.01 -30.76 13.89
N ASP A 13 19.60 -29.49 13.95
CA ASP A 13 18.55 -28.96 14.83
C ASP A 13 18.90 -28.63 16.29
N LEU A 14 19.66 -27.54 16.48
CA LEU A 14 19.75 -26.85 17.79
C LEU A 14 19.23 -25.40 17.76
N PHE A 15 18.71 -24.88 16.64
CA PHE A 15 18.26 -23.49 16.52
C PHE A 15 16.75 -23.29 16.25
N SER A 16 15.96 -24.37 16.17
CA SER A 16 14.53 -24.29 15.80
C SER A 16 13.60 -23.80 16.93
N GLY A 17 14.07 -23.74 18.19
CA GLY A 17 13.21 -23.46 19.35
C GLY A 17 13.10 -22.00 19.82
N ILE A 18 13.92 -21.08 19.30
CA ILE A 18 14.04 -19.70 19.85
C ILE A 18 13.08 -18.72 19.14
N THR A 19 12.49 -19.10 18.01
CA THR A 19 11.56 -18.25 17.24
C THR A 19 10.13 -18.29 17.78
N SER A 20 9.72 -19.38 18.44
CA SER A 20 8.32 -19.64 18.81
C SER A 20 7.68 -18.63 19.77
N ALA A 21 8.39 -18.18 20.81
CA ALA A 21 7.82 -17.25 21.79
C ALA A 21 7.77 -15.79 21.30
N ARG A 22 8.74 -15.38 20.45
CA ARG A 22 8.75 -14.05 19.81
C ARG A 22 7.72 -13.95 18.70
N ASP A 23 7.51 -15.02 17.94
CA ASP A 23 6.49 -15.07 16.89
C ASP A 23 5.07 -15.04 17.46
N ALA A 24 4.83 -15.67 18.62
CA ALA A 24 3.53 -15.60 19.30
C ALA A 24 3.17 -14.18 19.76
N HIS A 25 4.14 -13.42 20.29
CA HIS A 25 3.93 -12.01 20.65
C HIS A 25 3.81 -11.09 19.44
N ALA A 26 4.61 -11.32 18.39
CA ALA A 26 4.49 -10.57 17.14
C ALA A 26 3.16 -10.85 16.42
N GLY A 27 2.58 -12.04 16.58
CA GLY A 27 1.25 -12.39 16.06
C GLY A 27 0.14 -11.55 16.69
N SER A 28 0.10 -11.48 18.04
CA SER A 28 -0.94 -10.73 18.74
C SER A 28 -0.87 -9.22 18.48
N GLU A 29 0.32 -8.64 18.37
CA GLU A 29 0.48 -7.23 17.99
C GLU A 29 0.03 -6.93 16.56
N ARG A 30 0.30 -7.83 15.61
CA ARG A 30 -0.18 -7.70 14.21
C ARG A 30 -1.69 -7.78 14.14
N GLU A 31 -2.32 -8.67 14.90
CA GLU A 31 -3.76 -8.81 14.97
C GLU A 31 -4.43 -7.57 15.57
N LEU A 32 -3.87 -7.03 16.66
CA LEU A 32 -4.35 -5.80 17.28
C LEU A 32 -4.17 -4.59 16.37
N PHE A 33 -3.03 -4.50 15.68
CA PHE A 33 -2.79 -3.47 14.68
C PHE A 33 -3.77 -3.59 13.51
N ALA A 34 -3.98 -4.80 12.98
CA ALA A 34 -4.93 -5.06 11.91
C ALA A 34 -6.37 -4.72 12.33
N ALA A 35 -6.78 -5.07 13.56
CA ALA A 35 -8.08 -4.74 14.11
C ALA A 35 -8.26 -3.22 14.29
N THR A 36 -7.23 -2.53 14.78
CA THR A 36 -7.23 -1.07 14.94
C THR A 36 -7.26 -0.38 13.58
N LEU A 37 -6.49 -0.87 12.60
CA LEU A 37 -6.49 -0.36 11.24
C LEU A 37 -7.82 -0.63 10.54
N ALA A 38 -8.44 -1.79 10.73
CA ALA A 38 -9.76 -2.11 10.20
C ALA A 38 -10.84 -1.19 10.78
N ARG A 39 -10.73 -0.83 12.06
CA ARG A 39 -11.62 0.13 12.72
C ARG A 39 -11.37 1.57 12.32
N ALA A 40 -10.11 1.99 12.17
CA ALA A 40 -9.72 3.32 11.73
C ALA A 40 -10.01 3.55 10.24
N ARG A 41 -9.86 2.51 9.42
CA ARG A 41 -10.40 2.43 8.05
C ARG A 41 -11.92 2.24 8.01
N GLY A 42 -12.58 2.36 9.17
CA GLY A 42 -14.01 2.27 9.40
C GLY A 42 -14.78 2.57 8.12
N THR A 43 -15.30 1.50 7.55
CA THR A 43 -15.79 1.40 6.19
C THR A 43 -17.15 2.07 6.11
N ASN A 44 -17.17 3.40 6.18
CA ASN A 44 -18.40 4.17 6.03
C ASN A 44 -18.77 4.19 4.55
N GLY A 45 -19.38 3.12 4.07
CA GLY A 45 -19.85 3.02 2.69
C GLY A 45 -20.01 1.58 2.21
N SER A 46 -20.91 1.41 1.25
CA SER A 46 -21.06 0.15 0.53
C SER A 46 -19.75 -0.23 -0.18
N PRO A 47 -19.52 -1.52 -0.54
CA PRO A 47 -18.35 -1.93 -1.32
C PRO A 47 -18.12 -1.06 -2.56
N GLN A 48 -19.20 -0.57 -3.17
CA GLN A 48 -19.20 0.34 -4.31
C GLN A 48 -18.55 1.68 -3.99
N VAL A 49 -18.90 2.29 -2.84
CA VAL A 49 -18.29 3.53 -2.37
C VAL A 49 -16.79 3.33 -2.15
N ARG A 50 -16.40 2.25 -1.48
CA ARG A 50 -14.97 1.96 -1.23
C ARG A 50 -14.17 1.75 -2.50
N ALA A 51 -14.73 1.04 -3.48
CA ALA A 51 -14.06 0.81 -4.74
C ALA A 51 -13.92 2.09 -5.57
N ARG A 52 -14.90 3.00 -5.47
CA ARG A 52 -14.81 4.34 -6.05
C ARG A 52 -13.71 5.15 -5.37
N ASP A 53 -13.69 5.22 -4.03
CA ASP A 53 -12.67 5.94 -3.28
C ASP A 53 -11.25 5.45 -3.61
N ALA A 54 -11.06 4.13 -3.69
CA ALA A 54 -9.79 3.53 -4.07
C ALA A 54 -9.39 3.86 -5.52
N ALA A 55 -10.35 3.86 -6.46
CA ALA A 55 -10.11 4.25 -7.83
C ALA A 55 -9.73 5.73 -7.97
N GLU A 56 -10.40 6.61 -7.23
CA GLU A 56 -10.10 8.05 -7.18
C GLU A 56 -8.69 8.30 -6.66
N GLN A 57 -8.30 7.66 -5.55
CA GLN A 57 -6.94 7.76 -4.99
C GLN A 57 -5.88 7.25 -5.97
N LEU A 58 -6.14 6.13 -6.63
CA LEU A 58 -5.22 5.59 -7.63
C LEU A 58 -5.01 6.59 -8.77
N ILE A 59 -6.08 7.15 -9.31
CA ILE A 59 -6.02 8.10 -10.43
C ILE A 59 -5.35 9.40 -10.01
N ALA A 60 -5.67 9.94 -8.84
CA ALA A 60 -5.06 11.14 -8.30
C ALA A 60 -3.53 11.00 -8.24
N ASN A 61 -3.05 9.90 -7.65
CA ASN A 61 -1.62 9.70 -7.41
C ASN A 61 -0.86 9.28 -8.68
N SER A 62 -1.49 8.51 -9.56
CA SER A 62 -0.80 7.91 -10.72
C SER A 62 -0.82 8.79 -11.96
N LEU A 63 -1.84 9.65 -12.10
CA LEU A 63 -2.06 10.45 -13.31
C LEU A 63 -2.01 11.94 -13.05
N VAL A 64 -2.68 12.43 -12.01
CA VAL A 64 -2.82 13.87 -11.78
C VAL A 64 -1.60 14.46 -11.06
N ALA A 65 -1.16 13.85 -9.96
CA ALA A 65 -0.02 14.33 -9.19
C ALA A 65 1.28 14.44 -10.03
N PRO A 66 1.62 13.49 -10.93
CA PRO A 66 2.80 13.64 -11.80
C PRO A 66 2.70 14.83 -12.75
N VAL A 67 1.51 15.13 -13.28
CA VAL A 67 1.30 16.30 -14.14
C VAL A 67 1.51 17.60 -13.37
N LEU A 68 0.93 17.71 -12.16
CA LEU A 68 1.14 18.85 -11.28
C LEU A 68 2.63 19.03 -10.94
N LYS A 69 3.32 17.90 -10.66
CA LYS A 69 4.76 17.87 -10.42
C LYS A 69 5.56 18.39 -11.62
N SER A 70 5.23 17.97 -12.83
CA SER A 70 5.91 18.46 -14.04
C SER A 70 5.67 19.94 -14.29
N LEU A 71 4.45 20.44 -14.06
CA LEU A 71 4.12 21.86 -14.21
C LEU A 71 4.89 22.76 -13.24
N ARG A 72 5.10 22.32 -11.99
CA ARG A 72 5.90 23.09 -11.02
C ARG A 72 7.40 23.01 -11.30
N GLU A 73 7.87 21.94 -11.93
CA GLU A 73 9.29 21.74 -12.27
C GLU A 73 9.67 22.51 -13.54
N SER A 74 8.73 22.71 -14.46
CA SER A 74 8.93 23.56 -15.64
C SER A 74 8.89 25.05 -15.32
N ASN A 75 8.28 25.45 -14.19
CA ASN A 75 8.27 26.84 -13.74
C ASN A 75 9.64 27.23 -13.13
N GLY A 76 10.56 27.69 -13.99
CA GLY A 76 11.86 28.24 -13.61
C GLY A 76 11.75 29.62 -12.98
N ALA A 77 11.17 29.71 -11.78
CA ALA A 77 11.04 30.97 -11.05
C ALA A 77 12.43 31.56 -10.73
N ALA A 78 12.68 32.78 -11.19
CA ALA A 78 13.91 33.52 -10.88
C ALA A 78 13.93 33.99 -9.41
N ALA A 79 15.13 34.16 -8.84
CA ALA A 79 15.28 34.77 -7.51
C ALA A 79 14.72 36.21 -7.51
N PRO A 80 14.08 36.70 -6.42
CA PRO A 80 13.92 36.12 -5.07
C PRO A 80 12.67 35.24 -4.87
N PHE A 81 11.92 34.95 -5.94
CA PHE A 81 10.65 34.20 -5.86
C PHE A 81 10.83 32.70 -6.12
N ALA A 82 12.07 32.23 -6.16
CA ALA A 82 12.38 30.81 -6.27
C ALA A 82 11.92 30.06 -5.00
N PRO A 83 11.44 28.81 -5.12
CA PRO A 83 10.91 28.07 -3.99
C PRO A 83 11.94 27.87 -2.88
N GLY A 84 11.61 28.39 -1.69
CA GLY A 84 12.41 28.24 -0.49
C GLY A 84 12.45 26.79 0.02
N PRO A 85 13.33 26.46 0.99
CA PRO A 85 13.40 25.13 1.59
C PRO A 85 12.07 24.68 2.23
N GLY A 86 11.37 25.60 2.92
CA GLY A 86 10.08 25.30 3.53
C GLY A 86 8.99 24.98 2.50
N GLU A 87 8.87 25.80 1.47
CA GLU A 87 7.89 25.57 0.40
C GLU A 87 8.12 24.23 -0.30
N ARG A 88 9.39 23.85 -0.54
CA ARG A 88 9.72 22.56 -1.17
C ARG A 88 9.21 21.35 -0.39
N THR A 89 9.22 21.41 0.93
CA THR A 89 8.71 20.32 1.78
C THR A 89 7.19 20.18 1.67
N PHE A 90 6.46 21.30 1.67
CA PHE A 90 4.99 21.28 1.63
C PHE A 90 4.42 21.11 0.22
N ARG A 91 5.21 21.34 -0.83
CA ARG A 91 4.78 21.24 -2.23
C ARG A 91 4.15 19.88 -2.57
N ALA A 92 4.81 18.77 -2.22
CA ALA A 92 4.27 17.44 -2.52
C ALA A 92 2.92 17.19 -1.83
N MET A 93 2.78 17.65 -0.59
CA MET A 93 1.52 17.53 0.15
C MET A 93 0.40 18.37 -0.48
N MET A 94 0.72 19.59 -0.93
CA MET A 94 -0.27 20.43 -1.63
C MET A 94 -0.69 19.81 -2.97
N ASP A 95 0.27 19.27 -3.72
CA ASP A 95 0.00 18.60 -5.00
C ASP A 95 -0.95 17.41 -4.80
N ASP A 96 -0.74 16.59 -3.77
CA ASP A 96 -1.62 15.47 -3.43
C ASP A 96 -3.04 15.92 -3.08
N MET A 97 -3.18 16.99 -2.29
CA MET A 97 -4.49 17.54 -1.94
C MET A 97 -5.23 18.08 -3.16
N VAL A 98 -4.53 18.80 -4.03
CA VAL A 98 -5.10 19.35 -5.27
C VAL A 98 -5.49 18.21 -6.21
N ALA A 99 -4.63 17.20 -6.39
CA ALA A 99 -4.90 16.03 -7.21
C ALA A 99 -6.17 15.28 -6.74
N GLN A 100 -6.29 15.02 -5.44
CA GLN A 100 -7.48 14.38 -4.87
C GLN A 100 -8.73 15.24 -5.07
N ARG A 101 -8.63 16.56 -4.91
CA ARG A 101 -9.76 17.48 -5.11
C ARG A 101 -10.22 17.48 -6.58
N MET A 102 -9.30 17.52 -7.53
CA MET A 102 -9.60 17.52 -8.97
C MET A 102 -10.32 16.25 -9.41
N VAL A 103 -9.89 15.10 -8.92
CA VAL A 103 -10.52 13.80 -9.24
C VAL A 103 -11.91 13.69 -8.60
N LYS A 104 -12.11 14.26 -7.39
CA LYS A 104 -13.40 14.27 -6.70
C LYS A 104 -14.42 15.26 -7.27
N SER A 105 -13.97 16.45 -7.68
CA SER A 105 -14.86 17.51 -8.16
C SER A 105 -15.42 17.23 -9.54
N THR A 106 -14.67 16.49 -10.34
CA THR A 106 -15.01 16.20 -11.72
C THR A 106 -15.47 14.75 -11.79
N HIS A 107 -16.61 14.48 -12.43
CA HIS A 107 -17.07 13.10 -12.62
C HIS A 107 -16.30 12.43 -13.77
N TRP A 108 -15.17 11.80 -13.45
CA TRP A 108 -14.32 11.13 -14.45
C TRP A 108 -14.89 9.74 -14.78
N SER A 109 -15.23 9.49 -16.05
CA SER A 109 -15.65 8.17 -16.53
C SER A 109 -14.59 7.08 -16.34
N LEU A 110 -13.30 7.49 -16.27
CA LEU A 110 -12.18 6.62 -15.97
C LEU A 110 -12.26 6.06 -14.53
N VAL A 111 -12.64 6.90 -13.56
CA VAL A 111 -12.85 6.48 -12.16
C VAL A 111 -13.90 5.40 -12.11
N ASP A 112 -15.03 5.58 -12.79
CA ASP A 112 -16.13 4.60 -12.81
C ASP A 112 -15.68 3.26 -13.43
N SER A 113 -14.83 3.31 -14.44
CA SER A 113 -14.31 2.12 -15.12
C SER A 113 -13.31 1.36 -14.23
N VAL A 114 -12.44 2.08 -13.53
CA VAL A 114 -11.51 1.48 -12.56
C VAL A 114 -12.26 0.93 -11.35
N ALA A 115 -13.23 1.67 -10.79
CA ALA A 115 -14.04 1.24 -9.66
C ALA A 115 -14.79 -0.07 -9.95
N ARG A 116 -15.40 -0.19 -11.15
CA ARG A 116 -16.03 -1.44 -11.62
C ARG A 116 -15.04 -2.59 -11.68
N ARG A 117 -13.80 -2.34 -12.13
CA ARG A 117 -12.75 -3.36 -12.19
C ARG A 117 -12.27 -3.78 -10.81
N VAL A 118 -12.11 -2.84 -9.88
CA VAL A 118 -11.77 -3.10 -8.48
C VAL A 118 -12.86 -3.95 -7.83
N LEU A 119 -14.14 -3.58 -7.98
CA LEU A 119 -15.27 -4.35 -7.44
C LEU A 119 -15.31 -5.78 -7.93
N ARG A 120 -15.14 -5.99 -9.24
CA ARG A 120 -15.13 -7.31 -9.83
C ARG A 120 -14.02 -8.18 -9.23
N ASN A 121 -12.84 -7.62 -9.02
CA ASN A 121 -11.70 -8.37 -8.48
C ASN A 121 -11.86 -8.69 -6.99
N VAL A 122 -12.46 -7.79 -6.20
CA VAL A 122 -12.73 -8.03 -4.77
C VAL A 122 -13.76 -9.16 -4.58
N GLY A 123 -14.74 -9.29 -5.48
CA GLY A 123 -15.70 -10.40 -5.48
C GLY A 123 -15.16 -11.73 -6.03
N GLN A 124 -13.90 -11.77 -6.49
CA GLN A 124 -13.24 -12.97 -7.05
C GLN A 124 -12.09 -13.45 -6.16
N ALA A 125 -12.08 -13.08 -4.87
CA ALA A 125 -11.10 -13.61 -3.94
C ALA A 125 -11.16 -15.16 -3.98
N PRO A 126 -10.06 -15.85 -4.36
CA PRO A 126 -10.07 -17.29 -4.48
C PRO A 126 -10.35 -17.88 -3.09
N GLU A 127 -11.34 -18.76 -3.00
CA GLU A 127 -11.42 -19.71 -1.90
C GLU A 127 -10.07 -20.45 -1.86
N GLY A 128 -9.29 -20.19 -0.81
CA GLY A 128 -8.10 -20.98 -0.55
C GLY A 128 -8.49 -22.45 -0.42
N PRO A 129 -7.63 -23.39 -0.85
CA PRO A 129 -7.94 -24.81 -0.77
C PRO A 129 -8.33 -25.17 0.67
N PRO A 130 -9.36 -26.03 0.88
CA PRO A 130 -9.67 -26.51 2.22
C PRO A 130 -8.41 -27.15 2.78
N CYS A 131 -7.93 -26.63 3.91
CA CYS A 131 -6.87 -27.28 4.66
C CYS A 131 -7.38 -28.68 5.02
N SER A 132 -6.83 -29.69 4.37
CA SER A 132 -6.92 -31.10 4.74
C SER A 132 -5.92 -31.41 5.85
#